data_AF-A0A244B8X3-F1
#
_entry.id   AF-A0A244B8X3-F1
#
_cell.length_a   1.000
_cell.length_b   1.000
_cell.length_c   1.000
_cell.angle_alpha   90.00
_cell.angle_beta   90.00
_cell.angle_gamma   90.00
#
_symmetry.space_group_name_H-M   'P 1'
#
loop_
_entity.id
_entity.type
_entity.pdbx_description
1 polymer ?
#
loop_
_entity_poly.entity_id
_entity_poly.type
_entity_poly.pdbx_seq_one_letter_code
_entity_poly.pdbx_strand_id
1 'polypeptide(L)'
;MKGMRKIRRGKNFSGVVHYALKPGAHHKSDPVVIGGNMLGDSALELIAEFDSTKHLRQDVAKPVWHNSLRLPNGESLTAEQWSSIADDYMRRMGFGDTHLRCYVLHDDSAGQHIHIIASRIDIAGGKLYLGRNENLISTRIISELEMAHGLTVTKVTKTVPSLSNTQPKRKRISRNEQMLSERTGVLSPREALQQILDKNLSDKPDLFTFTKRLEEAEVSWTANVASTGKMNGFSFSYRDIAFKASQLGKSYSWANLSNRLNYNPDHLEALRTGIPPEEPPAPAPAPAPAPAPVTVLKTSERKESIGGKIAELELRLRKDKRNEIIEKILQKNAVQRQKHSRLSGWIPFLRRFIELLRSYGKSILHKTPTNFSEVYSTHHLKPARKIRL
;
A
#
# COMPACT_ATOMS: atom_id res chain seq x y z
N MET A 1 -9.51 -4.97 -13.61
CA MET A 1 -9.08 -3.56 -13.43
C MET A 1 -7.55 -3.45 -13.40
N LYS A 2 -6.96 -2.33 -13.82
CA LYS A 2 -5.50 -2.07 -13.71
C LYS A 2 -5.17 -0.59 -13.51
N GLY A 3 -3.99 -0.32 -12.96
CA GLY A 3 -3.41 1.04 -12.98
C GLY A 3 -2.95 1.40 -14.40
N MET A 4 -3.26 2.61 -14.89
CA MET A 4 -2.85 3.01 -16.25
C MET A 4 -1.42 3.51 -16.31
N ARG A 5 -0.97 4.19 -15.26
CA ARG A 5 0.37 4.78 -15.17
C ARG A 5 0.90 4.62 -13.75
N LYS A 6 2.20 4.86 -13.56
CA LYS A 6 2.78 4.97 -12.22
C LYS A 6 2.08 6.10 -11.46
N ILE A 7 1.79 5.85 -10.18
CA ILE A 7 1.28 6.85 -9.24
C ILE A 7 2.22 8.06 -9.23
N ARG A 8 1.64 9.25 -9.38
CA ARG A 8 2.39 10.52 -9.47
C ARG A 8 2.16 11.37 -8.24
N ARG A 9 3.20 12.10 -7.85
CA ARG A 9 3.12 13.18 -6.86
C ARG A 9 3.47 14.50 -7.52
N GLY A 10 2.60 15.49 -7.34
CA GLY A 10 2.68 16.80 -8.01
C GLY A 10 2.83 17.95 -7.03
N LYS A 11 3.26 19.11 -7.55
CA LYS A 11 3.38 20.36 -6.78
C LYS A 11 2.04 21.10 -6.67
N ASN A 12 1.26 21.12 -7.76
CA ASN A 12 0.07 21.96 -7.90
C ASN A 12 -1.15 21.14 -8.33
N PHE A 13 -2.31 21.43 -7.72
CA PHE A 13 -3.57 20.75 -8.06
C PHE A 13 -4.16 21.23 -9.39
N SER A 14 -4.02 22.52 -9.72
CA SER A 14 -4.52 23.10 -10.97
C SER A 14 -4.18 22.28 -12.21
N GLY A 15 -2.91 21.91 -12.40
CA GLY A 15 -2.49 21.14 -13.57
C GLY A 15 -3.15 19.76 -13.67
N VAL A 16 -3.33 19.04 -12.56
CA VAL A 16 -3.96 17.71 -12.58
C VAL A 16 -5.49 17.80 -12.68
N VAL A 17 -6.11 18.80 -12.05
CA VAL A 17 -7.57 19.00 -12.09
C VAL A 17 -7.99 19.42 -13.49
N HIS A 18 -7.32 20.41 -14.11
CA HIS A 18 -7.61 20.78 -15.50
C HIS A 18 -7.32 19.63 -16.46
N TYR A 19 -6.24 18.88 -16.25
CA TYR A 19 -5.96 17.69 -17.06
C TYR A 19 -7.09 16.66 -16.97
N ALA A 20 -7.58 16.36 -15.77
CA ALA A 20 -8.62 15.36 -15.58
C ALA A 20 -10.00 15.83 -16.04
N LEU A 21 -10.32 17.13 -15.94
CA LEU A 21 -11.63 17.65 -16.35
C LEU A 21 -11.68 18.13 -17.80
N LYS A 22 -10.56 18.11 -18.53
CA LYS A 22 -10.51 18.56 -19.93
C LYS A 22 -11.26 17.57 -20.84
N PRO A 23 -12.30 18.03 -21.57
CA PRO A 23 -12.90 17.23 -22.64
C PRO A 23 -11.89 16.88 -23.71
N GLY A 24 -11.98 15.68 -24.26
CA GLY A 24 -11.09 15.20 -25.31
C GLY A 24 -11.88 14.46 -26.38
N ALA A 25 -11.48 14.63 -27.64
CA ALA A 25 -12.16 13.97 -28.78
C ALA A 25 -12.15 12.43 -28.72
N HIS A 26 -11.26 11.84 -27.91
CA HIS A 26 -11.18 10.40 -27.69
C HIS A 26 -12.10 9.92 -26.56
N HIS A 27 -12.71 10.83 -25.79
CA HIS A 27 -13.71 10.50 -24.80
C HIS A 27 -15.08 10.35 -25.46
N LYS A 28 -15.84 9.34 -25.04
CA LYS A 28 -17.23 9.14 -25.48
C LYS A 28 -18.21 10.12 -24.83
N SER A 29 -17.81 10.70 -23.70
CA SER A 29 -18.58 11.68 -22.94
C SER A 29 -17.64 12.64 -22.23
N ASP A 30 -18.15 13.80 -21.84
CA ASP A 30 -17.36 14.75 -21.06
C ASP A 30 -16.94 14.15 -19.71
N PRO A 31 -15.72 14.45 -19.23
CA PRO A 31 -15.28 14.05 -17.90
C PRO A 31 -16.21 14.59 -16.82
N VAL A 32 -16.58 13.73 -15.88
CA VAL A 32 -17.48 14.11 -14.78
C VAL A 32 -16.89 13.69 -13.43
N VAL A 33 -17.03 14.55 -12.43
CA VAL A 33 -16.70 14.20 -11.04
C VAL A 33 -17.80 13.30 -10.51
N ILE A 34 -17.46 12.06 -10.16
CA ILE A 34 -18.41 11.04 -9.74
C ILE A 34 -18.40 10.76 -8.24
N GLY A 35 -17.48 11.38 -7.49
CA GLY A 35 -17.41 11.19 -6.05
C GLY A 35 -16.12 11.67 -5.41
N GLY A 36 -15.91 11.19 -4.18
CA GLY A 36 -14.91 11.71 -3.25
C GLY A 36 -15.56 12.57 -2.18
N ASN A 37 -14.74 13.28 -1.42
CA ASN A 37 -15.16 14.05 -0.24
C ASN A 37 -15.04 15.56 -0.42
N MET A 38 -14.71 16.04 -1.62
CA MET A 38 -14.76 17.46 -2.00
C MET A 38 -16.20 17.97 -2.00
N LEU A 39 -16.41 19.25 -1.71
CA LEU A 39 -17.75 19.85 -1.69
C LEU A 39 -18.18 20.32 -3.09
N GLY A 40 -17.28 20.94 -3.84
CA GLY A 40 -17.49 21.36 -5.23
C GLY A 40 -17.12 20.28 -6.25
N ASP A 41 -17.53 20.53 -7.49
CA ASP A 41 -17.33 19.64 -8.64
C ASP A 41 -16.73 20.36 -9.86
N SER A 42 -16.70 21.69 -9.84
CA SER A 42 -16.06 22.50 -10.86
C SER A 42 -14.54 22.57 -10.67
N ALA A 43 -13.80 22.81 -11.76
CA ALA A 43 -12.34 22.90 -11.69
C ALA A 43 -11.87 23.97 -10.70
N LEU A 44 -12.51 25.14 -10.69
CA LEU A 44 -12.15 26.26 -9.82
C LEU A 44 -12.38 25.93 -8.34
N GLU A 45 -13.53 25.37 -8.00
CA GLU A 45 -13.86 24.99 -6.62
C GLU A 45 -12.94 23.89 -6.12
N LEU A 46 -12.72 22.84 -6.92
CA LEU A 46 -11.81 21.74 -6.56
C LEU A 46 -10.39 22.24 -6.29
N ILE A 47 -9.87 23.13 -7.14
CA ILE A 47 -8.54 23.70 -6.96
C ILE A 47 -8.47 24.51 -5.66
N ALA A 48 -9.45 25.39 -5.42
CA ALA A 48 -9.49 26.21 -4.21
C ALA A 48 -9.59 25.36 -2.94
N GLU A 49 -10.44 24.35 -2.93
CA GLU A 49 -10.58 23.42 -1.82
C GLU A 49 -9.30 22.60 -1.59
N PHE A 50 -8.67 22.06 -2.63
CA PHE A 50 -7.41 21.33 -2.48
C PHE A 50 -6.29 22.23 -1.96
N ASP A 51 -6.16 23.45 -2.50
CA ASP A 51 -5.12 24.39 -2.10
C ASP A 51 -5.28 24.85 -0.64
N SER A 52 -6.49 24.80 -0.07
CA SER A 52 -6.72 25.03 1.36
C SER A 52 -5.86 24.12 2.27
N THR A 53 -5.59 22.88 1.83
CA THR A 53 -4.77 21.92 2.59
C THR A 53 -3.28 22.23 2.54
N LYS A 54 -2.80 22.96 1.52
CA LYS A 54 -1.38 23.34 1.41
C LYS A 54 -0.94 24.29 2.50
N HIS A 55 -1.82 25.20 2.92
CA HIS A 55 -1.51 26.17 3.97
C HIS A 55 -1.22 25.51 5.32
N LEU A 56 -1.69 24.26 5.54
CA LEU A 56 -1.42 23.50 6.75
C LEU A 56 0.03 22.97 6.82
N ARG A 57 0.66 22.72 5.67
CA ARG A 57 2.00 22.11 5.56
C ARG A 57 2.75 22.66 4.35
N GLN A 58 3.26 23.89 4.50
CA GLN A 58 4.03 24.58 3.44
C GLN A 58 5.39 23.91 3.16
N ASP A 59 5.89 23.09 4.09
CA ASP A 59 7.11 22.29 3.94
C ASP A 59 6.96 21.15 2.89
N VAL A 60 5.74 20.80 2.52
CA VAL A 60 5.47 19.68 1.62
C VAL A 60 5.56 20.14 0.17
N ALA A 61 6.71 19.92 -0.46
CA ALA A 61 6.96 20.31 -1.85
C ALA A 61 6.04 19.65 -2.89
N LYS A 62 5.48 18.47 -2.58
CA LYS A 62 4.60 17.71 -3.50
C LYS A 62 3.34 17.22 -2.79
N PRO A 63 2.35 18.10 -2.55
CA PRO A 63 1.14 17.75 -1.78
C PRO A 63 0.13 16.93 -2.59
N VAL A 64 0.22 16.96 -3.92
CA VAL A 64 -0.72 16.27 -4.80
C VAL A 64 -0.38 14.79 -4.90
N TRP A 65 -1.40 13.94 -4.86
CA TRP A 65 -1.35 12.53 -5.21
C TRP A 65 -2.31 12.23 -6.36
N HIS A 66 -1.84 11.54 -7.40
CA HIS A 66 -2.65 11.21 -8.57
C HIS A 66 -2.41 9.77 -9.01
N ASN A 67 -3.52 9.06 -9.24
CA ASN A 67 -3.52 7.76 -9.87
C ASN A 67 -4.70 7.62 -10.84
N SER A 68 -4.68 6.57 -11.66
CA SER A 68 -5.80 6.22 -12.55
C SER A 68 -6.02 4.72 -12.59
N LEU A 69 -7.28 4.31 -12.51
CA LEU A 69 -7.71 2.92 -12.53
C LEU A 69 -8.61 2.68 -13.73
N ARG A 70 -8.39 1.59 -14.46
CA ARG A 70 -9.09 1.27 -15.71
C ARG A 70 -9.70 -0.12 -15.68
N LEU A 71 -10.93 -0.23 -16.17
CA LEU A 71 -11.59 -1.51 -16.42
C LEU A 71 -11.09 -2.15 -17.73
N PRO A 72 -11.17 -3.48 -17.86
CA PRO A 72 -11.01 -4.14 -19.15
C PRO A 72 -12.01 -3.61 -20.18
N ASN A 73 -11.65 -3.70 -21.46
CA ASN A 73 -12.56 -3.31 -22.52
C ASN A 73 -13.84 -4.15 -22.48
N GLY A 74 -15.00 -3.51 -22.68
CA GLY A 74 -16.32 -4.14 -22.60
C GLY A 74 -16.93 -4.22 -21.20
N GLU A 75 -16.18 -3.85 -20.15
CA GLU A 75 -16.71 -3.77 -18.77
C GLU A 75 -16.99 -2.30 -18.41
N SER A 76 -18.14 -2.05 -17.77
CA SER A 76 -18.56 -0.72 -17.33
C SER A 76 -19.18 -0.78 -15.94
N LEU A 77 -19.08 0.33 -15.23
CA LEU A 77 -19.65 0.50 -13.89
C LEU A 77 -20.44 1.81 -13.85
N THR A 78 -21.45 1.85 -13.00
CA THR A 78 -22.14 3.10 -12.66
C THR A 78 -21.20 4.04 -11.91
N ALA A 79 -21.52 5.35 -11.95
CA ALA A 79 -20.78 6.35 -11.18
C ALA A 79 -20.72 6.00 -9.68
N GLU A 80 -21.80 5.45 -9.11
CA GLU A 80 -21.83 5.05 -7.70
C GLU A 80 -20.96 3.83 -7.40
N GLN A 81 -20.93 2.83 -8.29
CA GLN A 81 -20.03 1.69 -8.14
C GLN A 81 -18.56 2.12 -8.22
N TRP A 82 -18.24 2.98 -9.19
CA TRP A 82 -16.90 3.54 -9.31
C TRP A 82 -16.50 4.33 -8.07
N SER A 83 -17.37 5.20 -7.56
CA SER A 83 -17.08 5.95 -6.34
C SER A 83 -16.89 5.01 -5.14
N SER A 84 -17.71 3.96 -5.01
CA SER A 84 -17.56 2.97 -3.93
C SER A 84 -16.21 2.26 -3.99
N ILE A 85 -15.77 1.84 -5.19
CA ILE A 85 -14.50 1.16 -5.41
C ILE A 85 -13.34 2.11 -5.12
N ALA A 86 -13.45 3.36 -5.58
CA ALA A 86 -12.44 4.38 -5.34
C ALA A 86 -12.29 4.72 -3.85
N ASP A 87 -13.39 4.74 -3.09
CA ASP A 87 -13.35 4.94 -1.64
C ASP A 87 -12.67 3.78 -0.90
N ASP A 88 -13.01 2.53 -1.24
CA ASP A 88 -12.35 1.37 -0.65
C ASP A 88 -10.86 1.33 -1.04
N TYR A 89 -10.55 1.63 -2.30
CA TYR A 89 -9.18 1.76 -2.79
C TYR A 89 -8.37 2.76 -1.97
N MET A 90 -8.90 3.98 -1.76
CA MET A 90 -8.21 5.04 -1.03
C MET A 90 -7.98 4.67 0.44
N ARG A 91 -8.97 4.05 1.09
CA ARG A 91 -8.83 3.55 2.46
C ARG A 91 -7.74 2.47 2.56
N ARG A 92 -7.72 1.50 1.65
CA ARG A 92 -6.70 0.44 1.62
C ARG A 92 -5.31 0.97 1.28
N MET A 93 -5.22 2.06 0.51
CA MET A 93 -3.96 2.77 0.23
C MET A 93 -3.41 3.51 1.46
N GLY A 94 -4.23 3.71 2.50
CA GLY A 94 -3.86 4.35 3.76
C GLY A 94 -4.25 5.83 3.87
N PHE A 95 -5.12 6.33 2.98
CA PHE A 95 -5.69 7.67 3.12
C PHE A 95 -6.77 7.69 4.20
N GLY A 96 -6.81 8.78 4.96
CA GLY A 96 -7.84 9.03 5.97
C GLY A 96 -9.10 9.65 5.37
N ASP A 97 -10.18 9.68 6.15
CA ASP A 97 -11.48 10.23 5.72
C ASP A 97 -11.44 11.74 5.44
N THR A 98 -10.49 12.44 6.06
CA THR A 98 -10.25 13.88 5.95
C THR A 98 -9.10 14.23 5.00
N HIS A 99 -8.56 13.25 4.26
CA HIS A 99 -7.74 13.55 3.10
C HIS A 99 -8.67 13.92 1.94
N LEU A 100 -8.61 15.18 1.51
CA LEU A 100 -9.39 15.67 0.37
C LEU A 100 -9.10 14.82 -0.88
N ARG A 101 -10.14 14.42 -1.60
CA ARG A 101 -10.06 13.60 -2.81
C ARG A 101 -11.30 13.72 -3.68
N CYS A 102 -11.10 13.66 -5.00
CA CYS A 102 -12.17 13.56 -5.99
C CYS A 102 -11.84 12.48 -7.03
N TYR A 103 -12.89 11.96 -7.65
CA TYR A 103 -12.81 10.93 -8.69
C TYR A 103 -13.45 11.46 -9.97
N VAL A 104 -12.68 11.48 -11.06
CA VAL A 104 -13.16 11.92 -12.37
C VAL A 104 -13.31 10.72 -13.28
N LEU A 105 -14.52 10.46 -13.78
CA LEU A 105 -14.83 9.35 -14.68
C LEU A 105 -14.62 9.75 -16.13
N HIS A 106 -13.86 8.93 -16.85
CA HIS A 106 -13.66 8.99 -18.29
C HIS A 106 -14.13 7.67 -18.93
N ASP A 107 -14.65 7.76 -20.15
CA ASP A 107 -14.97 6.61 -20.99
C ASP A 107 -14.40 6.85 -22.38
N ASP A 108 -13.58 5.91 -22.86
CA ASP A 108 -12.96 5.96 -24.18
C ASP A 108 -13.07 4.59 -24.88
N SER A 109 -12.55 4.49 -26.11
CA SER A 109 -12.60 3.26 -26.89
C SER A 109 -11.90 2.06 -26.23
N ALA A 110 -10.98 2.29 -25.30
CA ALA A 110 -10.27 1.26 -24.56
C ALA A 110 -10.95 0.90 -23.22
N GLY A 111 -12.07 1.54 -22.88
CA GLY A 111 -12.90 1.24 -21.71
C GLY A 111 -12.91 2.34 -20.66
N GLN A 112 -13.80 2.19 -19.68
CA GLN A 112 -13.94 3.16 -18.60
C GLN A 112 -12.73 3.21 -17.68
N HIS A 113 -12.39 4.41 -17.24
CA HIS A 113 -11.36 4.63 -16.25
C HIS A 113 -11.65 5.85 -15.39
N ILE A 114 -11.11 5.85 -14.19
CA ILE A 114 -11.20 7.00 -13.29
C ILE A 114 -9.83 7.60 -13.05
N HIS A 115 -9.77 8.92 -12.93
CA HIS A 115 -8.68 9.63 -12.29
C HIS A 115 -9.01 9.85 -10.82
N ILE A 116 -8.09 9.44 -9.95
CA ILE A 116 -8.16 9.66 -8.52
C ILE A 116 -7.16 10.76 -8.17
N ILE A 117 -7.66 11.90 -7.73
CA ILE A 117 -6.86 13.05 -7.29
C ILE A 117 -7.08 13.22 -5.80
N ALA A 118 -6.00 13.30 -5.03
CA ALA A 118 -6.07 13.46 -3.58
C ALA A 118 -5.00 14.41 -3.05
N SER A 119 -5.30 15.08 -1.95
CA SER A 119 -4.28 15.73 -1.13
C SER A 119 -3.60 14.69 -0.25
N ARG A 120 -2.28 14.77 -0.19
CA ARG A 120 -1.47 14.01 0.77
C ARG A 120 -1.55 14.61 2.16
N ILE A 121 -2.06 15.83 2.30
CA ILE A 121 -2.17 16.53 3.58
C ILE A 121 -3.62 16.41 4.03
N ASP A 122 -3.80 15.81 5.20
CA ASP A 122 -5.07 15.72 5.87
C ASP A 122 -5.58 17.09 6.33
N ILE A 123 -6.86 17.41 6.08
CA ILE A 123 -7.40 18.72 6.46
C ILE A 123 -7.63 18.86 7.97
N ALA A 124 -7.82 17.77 8.71
CA ALA A 124 -8.12 17.82 10.14
C ALA A 124 -6.88 18.08 10.98
N GLY A 125 -5.82 17.29 10.76
CA GLY A 125 -4.61 17.34 11.56
C GLY A 125 -3.35 17.78 10.80
N GLY A 126 -3.42 18.01 9.48
CA GLY A 126 -2.22 18.22 8.67
C GLY A 126 -1.34 16.97 8.54
N LYS A 127 -1.86 15.79 8.87
CA LYS A 127 -1.16 14.51 8.75
C LYS A 127 -0.79 14.27 7.29
N LEU A 128 0.50 14.00 7.05
CA LEU A 128 1.01 13.77 5.70
C LEU A 128 0.99 12.28 5.35
N TYR A 129 0.38 11.95 4.21
CA TYR A 129 0.54 10.67 3.54
C TYR A 129 1.94 10.56 2.91
N LEU A 130 2.82 9.80 3.57
CA LEU A 130 4.21 9.64 3.12
C LEU A 130 4.33 8.74 1.88
N GLY A 131 3.54 7.67 1.80
CA GLY A 131 3.51 6.66 0.74
C GLY A 131 4.86 5.94 0.51
N ARG A 132 4.88 4.60 0.59
CA ARG A 132 6.06 3.77 0.26
C ARG A 132 5.64 2.61 -0.62
N ASN A 133 6.40 2.34 -1.69
CA ASN A 133 6.10 1.27 -2.64
C ASN A 133 4.66 1.31 -3.17
N GLU A 134 4.13 2.51 -3.40
CA GLU A 134 2.70 2.75 -3.68
C GLU A 134 2.20 1.96 -4.88
N ASN A 135 3.00 1.82 -5.94
CA ASN A 135 2.60 1.05 -7.13
C ASN A 135 2.45 -0.45 -6.82
N LEU A 136 3.31 -0.99 -5.95
CA LEU A 136 3.22 -2.40 -5.51
C LEU A 136 1.97 -2.60 -4.66
N ILE A 137 1.74 -1.71 -3.70
CA ILE A 137 0.57 -1.75 -2.81
C ILE A 137 -0.72 -1.59 -3.62
N SER A 138 -0.75 -0.62 -4.53
CA SER A 138 -1.87 -0.37 -5.45
C SER A 138 -2.18 -1.59 -6.31
N THR A 139 -1.17 -2.26 -6.86
CA THR A 139 -1.37 -3.48 -7.66
C THR A 139 -2.04 -4.59 -6.84
N ARG A 140 -1.58 -4.80 -5.60
CA ARG A 140 -2.21 -5.75 -4.67
C ARG A 140 -3.66 -5.36 -4.37
N ILE A 141 -3.91 -4.08 -4.05
CA ILE A 141 -5.25 -3.60 -3.71
C ILE A 141 -6.20 -3.75 -4.90
N ILE A 142 -5.76 -3.43 -6.12
CA ILE A 142 -6.57 -3.58 -7.33
C ILE A 142 -7.01 -5.05 -7.49
N SER A 143 -6.10 -6.00 -7.31
CA SER A 143 -6.40 -7.44 -7.33
C SER A 143 -7.42 -7.84 -6.26
N GLU A 144 -7.32 -7.31 -5.04
CA GLU A 144 -8.29 -7.59 -3.98
C GLU A 144 -9.66 -6.96 -4.26
N LEU A 145 -9.69 -5.77 -4.88
CA LEU A 145 -10.93 -5.09 -5.28
C LEU A 145 -11.65 -5.80 -6.42
N GLU A 146 -10.90 -6.36 -7.38
CA GLU A 146 -11.49 -7.19 -8.45
C GLU A 146 -12.32 -8.33 -7.83
N MET A 147 -11.75 -9.03 -6.85
CA MET A 147 -12.42 -10.12 -6.15
C MET A 147 -13.60 -9.64 -5.30
N ALA A 148 -13.43 -8.54 -4.55
CA ALA A 148 -14.46 -8.03 -3.65
C ALA A 148 -15.69 -7.49 -4.39
N HIS A 149 -15.51 -6.94 -5.59
CA HIS A 149 -16.57 -6.33 -6.38
C HIS A 149 -17.03 -7.19 -7.57
N GLY A 150 -16.53 -8.44 -7.69
CA GLY A 150 -16.92 -9.36 -8.76
C GLY A 150 -16.53 -8.88 -10.16
N LEU A 151 -15.47 -8.09 -10.28
CA LEU A 151 -14.96 -7.58 -11.54
C LEU A 151 -14.14 -8.66 -12.27
N THR A 152 -13.85 -8.44 -13.55
CA THR A 152 -12.97 -9.34 -14.30
C THR A 152 -11.58 -9.38 -13.67
N VAL A 153 -11.19 -10.59 -13.24
CA VAL A 153 -9.89 -10.88 -12.64
C VAL A 153 -8.80 -10.82 -13.71
N THR A 154 -7.94 -9.80 -13.66
CA THR A 154 -6.91 -9.61 -14.70
C THR A 154 -5.67 -10.49 -14.43
N LYS A 155 -4.83 -10.71 -15.47
CA LYS A 155 -3.68 -11.66 -15.42
C LYS A 155 -2.71 -11.44 -14.25
N VAL A 156 -2.60 -10.21 -13.74
CA VAL A 156 -1.77 -9.92 -12.55
C VAL A 156 -2.29 -10.69 -11.34
N THR A 157 -3.60 -10.87 -11.22
CA THR A 157 -4.27 -11.56 -10.13
C THR A 157 -4.14 -13.08 -10.23
N LYS A 158 -3.94 -13.64 -11.44
CA LYS A 158 -3.67 -15.08 -11.63
C LYS A 158 -2.29 -15.51 -11.11
N THR A 159 -1.34 -14.57 -11.00
CA THR A 159 0.04 -14.82 -10.54
C THR A 159 0.33 -14.30 -9.14
N VAL A 160 -0.61 -13.63 -8.48
CA VAL A 160 -0.54 -13.35 -7.04
C VAL A 160 -1.06 -14.61 -6.34
N PRO A 161 -0.21 -15.44 -5.73
CA PRO A 161 -0.71 -16.55 -4.94
C PRO A 161 -1.52 -15.95 -3.81
N SER A 162 -2.71 -16.50 -3.57
CA SER A 162 -3.41 -16.39 -2.29
C SER A 162 -2.40 -16.31 -1.15
N LEU A 163 -2.45 -15.24 -0.36
CA LEU A 163 -1.64 -15.09 0.85
C LEU A 163 -2.16 -15.97 2.00
N SER A 164 -2.93 -17.02 1.72
CA SER A 164 -3.06 -18.19 2.59
C SER A 164 -1.92 -19.18 2.30
N ASN A 165 -0.67 -18.77 2.56
CA ASN A 165 0.42 -19.70 2.81
C ASN A 165 1.57 -18.96 3.49
N THR A 166 1.53 -18.97 4.81
CA THR A 166 2.57 -18.58 5.74
C THR A 166 3.76 -19.55 5.60
N GLN A 167 4.56 -19.35 4.55
CA GLN A 167 5.90 -19.92 4.42
C GLN A 167 6.86 -18.80 3.98
N PRO A 168 7.88 -18.44 4.78
CA PRO A 168 8.78 -17.34 4.44
C PRO A 168 9.60 -17.67 3.18
N LYS A 169 9.34 -16.95 2.08
CA LYS A 169 9.98 -17.18 0.77
C LYS A 169 11.48 -16.83 0.76
N ARG A 170 12.28 -17.74 0.17
CA ARG A 170 13.72 -17.60 -0.16
C ARG A 170 13.99 -16.38 -1.07
N LYS A 171 15.20 -15.84 -1.03
CA LYS A 171 15.64 -14.77 -1.96
C LYS A 171 16.17 -15.41 -3.25
N ARG A 172 15.57 -15.09 -4.40
CA ARG A 172 15.95 -15.62 -5.71
C ARG A 172 17.36 -15.16 -6.10
N ILE A 173 18.14 -16.06 -6.70
CA ILE A 173 19.52 -15.86 -7.17
C ILE A 173 19.57 -14.74 -8.22
N SER A 174 20.70 -14.04 -8.29
CA SER A 174 20.92 -12.98 -9.28
C SER A 174 20.99 -13.55 -10.69
N ARG A 175 20.47 -12.83 -11.69
CA ARG A 175 20.47 -13.26 -13.11
C ARG A 175 21.88 -13.64 -13.61
N ASN A 176 22.92 -12.94 -13.15
CA ASN A 176 24.31 -13.22 -13.52
C ASN A 176 24.84 -14.51 -12.89
N GLU A 177 24.41 -14.81 -11.67
CA GLU A 177 24.83 -16.00 -10.91
C GLU A 177 24.16 -17.25 -11.48
N GLN A 178 22.91 -17.13 -11.93
CA GLN A 178 22.18 -18.17 -12.64
C GLN A 178 22.83 -18.49 -14.01
N MET A 179 23.16 -17.47 -14.81
CA MET A 179 23.83 -17.65 -16.11
C MET A 179 25.24 -18.26 -15.98
N LEU A 180 25.94 -18.02 -14.87
CA LEU A 180 27.23 -18.67 -14.60
C LEU A 180 27.04 -20.16 -14.27
N SER A 181 26.11 -20.50 -13.37
CA SER A 181 25.81 -21.91 -13.01
C SER A 181 25.34 -22.76 -14.19
N GLU A 182 24.50 -22.19 -15.07
CA GLU A 182 24.02 -22.83 -16.29
C GLU A 182 25.16 -23.08 -17.31
N ARG A 183 26.25 -22.28 -17.23
CA ARG A 183 27.41 -22.38 -18.14
C ARG A 183 28.51 -23.32 -17.63
N THR A 184 28.71 -23.43 -16.31
CA THR A 184 29.75 -24.29 -15.71
C THR A 184 29.24 -25.63 -15.18
N GLY A 185 27.92 -25.82 -15.03
CA GLY A 185 27.34 -27.07 -14.52
C GLY A 185 27.59 -27.31 -13.02
N VAL A 186 28.15 -26.32 -12.30
CA VAL A 186 28.45 -26.38 -10.87
C VAL A 186 27.53 -25.40 -10.13
N LEU A 187 26.89 -25.87 -9.05
CA LEU A 187 26.02 -25.04 -8.20
C LEU A 187 26.76 -23.79 -7.72
N SER A 188 26.05 -22.64 -7.65
CA SER A 188 26.69 -21.44 -7.11
C SER A 188 27.09 -21.68 -5.64
N PRO A 189 28.21 -21.10 -5.15
CA PRO A 189 28.63 -21.25 -3.76
C PRO A 189 27.52 -20.88 -2.75
N ARG A 190 26.64 -19.96 -3.15
CA ARG A 190 25.47 -19.54 -2.38
C ARG A 190 24.36 -20.60 -2.36
N GLU A 191 24.08 -21.25 -3.49
CA GLU A 191 23.10 -22.34 -3.56
C GLU A 191 23.56 -23.57 -2.78
N ALA A 192 24.83 -23.95 -2.94
CA ALA A 192 25.43 -25.04 -2.19
C ALA A 192 25.33 -24.78 -0.68
N LEU A 193 25.69 -23.58 -0.23
CA LEU A 193 25.56 -23.19 1.18
C LEU A 193 24.10 -23.20 1.68
N GLN A 194 23.14 -22.74 0.87
CA GLN A 194 21.71 -22.82 1.24
C GLN A 194 21.22 -24.27 1.39
N GLN A 195 21.67 -25.18 0.53
CA GLN A 195 21.33 -26.61 0.60
C GLN A 195 21.95 -27.27 1.83
N ILE A 196 23.22 -26.99 2.12
CA ILE A 196 23.91 -27.47 3.32
C ILE A 196 23.17 -27.00 4.58
N LEU A 197 22.82 -25.71 4.65
CA LEU A 197 22.08 -25.16 5.79
C LEU A 197 20.69 -25.80 5.94
N ASP A 198 19.94 -25.97 4.85
CA ASP A 198 18.61 -26.56 4.94
C ASP A 198 18.63 -28.05 5.32
N LYS A 199 19.60 -28.82 4.80
CA LYS A 199 19.82 -30.21 5.21
C LYS A 199 20.07 -30.30 6.71
N ASN A 200 20.93 -29.44 7.24
CA ASN A 200 21.29 -29.42 8.65
C ASN A 200 20.25 -28.78 9.58
N LEU A 201 19.17 -28.19 9.05
CA LEU A 201 18.06 -27.61 9.81
C LEU A 201 16.77 -28.44 9.75
N SER A 202 16.78 -29.57 9.06
CA SER A 202 15.55 -30.33 8.73
C SER A 202 14.89 -30.98 9.95
N ASP A 203 15.68 -31.38 10.94
CA ASP A 203 15.29 -32.08 12.17
C ASP A 203 15.20 -31.17 13.40
N LYS A 204 15.30 -29.84 13.23
CA LYS A 204 15.32 -28.82 14.30
C LYS A 204 16.37 -29.11 15.39
N PRO A 205 17.66 -29.19 15.04
CA PRO A 205 18.72 -29.45 16.01
C PRO A 205 18.83 -28.33 17.04
N ASP A 206 19.46 -28.63 18.18
CA ASP A 206 19.97 -27.60 19.06
C ASP A 206 21.14 -26.84 18.39
N LEU A 207 21.55 -25.72 18.99
CA LEU A 207 22.56 -24.83 18.44
C LEU A 207 23.94 -25.51 18.28
N PHE A 208 24.33 -26.38 19.20
CA PHE A 208 25.62 -27.05 19.22
C PHE A 208 25.69 -28.15 18.16
N THR A 209 24.64 -28.96 18.09
CA THR A 209 24.44 -29.96 17.05
C THR A 209 24.42 -29.31 15.67
N PHE A 210 23.79 -28.13 15.54
CA PHE A 210 23.77 -27.38 14.28
C PHE A 210 25.16 -26.90 13.87
N THR A 211 25.93 -26.25 14.75
CA THR A 211 27.26 -25.73 14.43
C THR A 211 28.26 -26.82 14.10
N LYS A 212 28.25 -27.93 14.86
CA LYS A 212 29.11 -29.09 14.60
C LYS A 212 28.86 -29.69 13.22
N ARG A 213 27.59 -29.85 12.83
CA ARG A 213 27.22 -30.36 11.50
C ARG A 213 27.64 -29.43 10.35
N LEU A 214 27.76 -28.13 10.62
CA LEU A 214 28.26 -27.18 9.62
C LEU A 214 29.77 -27.31 9.44
N GLU A 215 30.52 -27.49 10.53
CA GLU A 215 31.96 -27.75 10.47
C GLU A 215 32.26 -29.05 9.72
N GLU A 216 31.49 -30.12 9.99
CA GLU A 216 31.57 -31.40 9.25
C GLU A 216 31.24 -31.26 7.76
N ALA A 217 30.51 -30.21 7.38
CA ALA A 217 30.18 -29.89 5.99
C ALA A 217 31.12 -28.83 5.36
N GLU A 218 32.28 -28.59 5.98
CA GLU A 218 33.29 -27.59 5.58
C GLU A 218 32.74 -26.15 5.52
N VAL A 219 31.70 -25.86 6.32
CA VAL A 219 31.15 -24.51 6.49
C VAL A 219 31.62 -23.95 7.81
N SER A 220 32.51 -22.96 7.74
CA SER A 220 32.88 -22.18 8.93
C SER A 220 31.78 -21.17 9.25
N TRP A 221 31.63 -20.86 10.53
CA TRP A 221 30.57 -19.99 11.01
C TRP A 221 31.08 -19.02 12.08
N THR A 222 30.44 -17.87 12.19
CA THR A 222 30.71 -16.88 13.23
C THR A 222 29.38 -16.36 13.76
N ALA A 223 29.20 -16.46 15.08
CA ALA A 223 28.04 -15.89 15.75
C ALA A 223 28.28 -14.39 16.02
N ASN A 224 27.43 -13.53 15.47
CA ASN A 224 27.48 -12.09 15.73
C ASN A 224 26.61 -11.78 16.94
N VAL A 225 27.22 -11.59 18.11
CA VAL A 225 26.54 -11.24 19.36
C VAL A 225 26.86 -9.78 19.71
N ALA A 226 25.83 -8.98 20.02
CA ALA A 226 26.03 -7.61 20.48
C ALA A 226 26.68 -7.59 21.87
N SER A 227 27.32 -6.47 22.24
CA SER A 227 27.85 -6.25 23.59
C SER A 227 26.81 -6.41 24.71
N THR A 228 25.52 -6.26 24.39
CA THR A 228 24.37 -6.51 25.27
C THR A 228 24.02 -7.99 25.47
N GLY A 229 24.78 -8.93 24.87
CA GLY A 229 24.52 -10.37 24.93
C GLY A 229 23.48 -10.87 23.93
N LYS A 230 22.85 -9.99 23.15
CA LYS A 230 21.83 -10.37 22.15
C LYS A 230 22.46 -10.89 20.86
N MET A 231 22.08 -12.09 20.43
CA MET A 231 22.47 -12.66 19.13
C MET A 231 21.81 -11.90 17.97
N ASN A 232 22.64 -11.33 17.07
CA ASN A 232 22.19 -10.64 15.86
C ASN A 232 22.09 -11.59 14.66
N GLY A 233 22.90 -12.66 14.64
CA GLY A 233 22.83 -13.74 13.64
C GLY A 233 24.18 -14.29 13.23
N PHE A 234 24.16 -15.21 12.25
CA PHE A 234 25.37 -15.88 11.77
C PHE A 234 25.99 -15.21 10.54
N SER A 235 27.31 -15.33 10.44
CA SER A 235 28.06 -15.27 9.18
C SER A 235 28.56 -16.68 8.89
N PHE A 236 28.40 -17.14 7.65
CA PHE A 236 28.89 -18.45 7.19
C PHE A 236 29.94 -18.24 6.12
N SER A 237 31.02 -19.03 6.12
CA SER A 237 32.01 -19.04 5.05
C SER A 237 32.12 -20.45 4.47
N TYR A 238 32.03 -20.52 3.14
CA TYR A 238 32.08 -21.76 2.37
C TYR A 238 32.93 -21.53 1.14
N ARG A 239 33.97 -22.35 0.94
CA ARG A 239 34.98 -22.19 -0.12
C ARG A 239 35.58 -20.77 -0.16
N ASP A 240 35.98 -20.27 0.99
CA ASP A 240 36.56 -18.93 1.20
C ASP A 240 35.66 -17.74 0.85
N ILE A 241 34.35 -17.98 0.65
CA ILE A 241 33.37 -16.93 0.39
C ILE A 241 32.45 -16.78 1.61
N ALA A 242 32.53 -15.62 2.27
CA ALA A 242 31.71 -15.29 3.42
C ALA A 242 30.35 -14.69 3.02
N PHE A 243 29.28 -15.22 3.63
CA PHE A 243 27.91 -14.75 3.51
C PHE A 243 27.33 -14.45 4.90
N LYS A 244 26.76 -13.26 5.09
CA LYS A 244 25.86 -13.03 6.23
C LYS A 244 24.63 -13.89 6.04
N ALA A 245 24.14 -14.54 7.10
CA ALA A 245 22.97 -15.42 7.00
C ALA A 245 21.73 -14.69 6.41
N SER A 246 21.54 -13.42 6.76
CA SER A 246 20.48 -12.57 6.18
C SER A 246 20.61 -12.32 4.66
N GLN A 247 21.83 -12.39 4.11
CA GLN A 247 22.08 -12.29 2.67
C GLN A 247 21.66 -13.56 1.94
N LEU A 248 21.70 -14.73 2.59
CA LEU A 248 21.24 -16.00 2.03
C LEU A 248 19.71 -16.02 1.90
N GLY A 249 18.98 -15.33 2.78
CA GLY A 249 17.54 -15.17 2.68
C GLY A 249 16.88 -14.90 4.02
N LYS A 250 15.62 -14.45 4.00
CA LYS A 250 14.87 -14.18 5.24
C LYS A 250 14.74 -15.42 6.13
N SER A 251 14.65 -16.62 5.54
CA SER A 251 14.61 -17.89 6.27
C SER A 251 15.86 -18.16 7.13
N TYR A 252 17.00 -17.56 6.78
CA TYR A 252 18.27 -17.74 7.49
C TYR A 252 18.63 -16.53 8.38
N SER A 253 17.81 -15.47 8.40
CA SER A 253 17.99 -14.40 9.39
C SER A 253 17.77 -14.95 10.80
N TRP A 254 18.52 -14.47 11.80
CA TRP A 254 18.44 -14.99 13.17
C TRP A 254 17.01 -15.15 13.69
N ALA A 255 16.15 -14.14 13.53
CA ALA A 255 14.75 -14.18 13.99
C ALA A 255 13.90 -15.33 13.41
N ASN A 256 14.27 -15.86 12.24
CA ASN A 256 13.60 -17.02 11.62
C ASN A 256 14.40 -18.30 11.81
N LEU A 257 15.73 -18.21 11.83
CA LEU A 257 16.63 -19.34 12.05
C LEU A 257 16.46 -19.87 13.48
N SER A 258 16.33 -19.00 14.48
CA SER A 258 16.10 -19.37 15.88
C SER A 258 14.82 -20.18 16.05
N ASN A 259 13.78 -19.93 15.24
CA ASN A 259 12.52 -20.70 15.28
C ASN A 259 12.64 -22.10 14.64
N ARG A 260 13.71 -22.32 13.86
CA ARG A 260 14.05 -23.61 13.25
C ARG A 260 15.08 -24.39 14.06
N LEU A 261 15.57 -23.82 15.15
CA LEU A 261 16.52 -24.41 16.07
C LEU A 261 15.83 -24.62 17.43
N ASN A 262 16.23 -25.65 18.16
CA ASN A 262 15.85 -25.79 19.57
C ASN A 262 16.75 -24.87 20.42
N TYR A 263 16.45 -23.57 20.38
CA TYR A 263 17.30 -22.53 20.95
C TYR A 263 16.95 -22.22 22.41
N ASN A 264 17.92 -22.41 23.32
CA ASN A 264 17.89 -21.93 24.69
C ASN A 264 18.97 -20.82 24.87
N PRO A 265 18.63 -19.65 25.44
CA PRO A 265 19.59 -18.58 25.76
C PRO A 265 20.84 -19.03 26.53
N ASP A 266 20.73 -20.04 27.40
CA ASP A 266 21.85 -20.57 28.21
C ASP A 266 22.95 -21.21 27.33
N HIS A 267 22.63 -21.58 26.09
CA HIS A 267 23.58 -22.21 25.15
C HIS A 267 24.52 -21.19 24.48
N LEU A 268 24.32 -19.88 24.68
CA LEU A 268 25.22 -18.84 24.17
C LEU A 268 26.52 -18.72 24.98
N GLU A 269 26.49 -19.04 26.28
CA GLU A 269 27.69 -18.95 27.14
C GLU A 269 28.73 -20.01 26.75
N ALA A 270 28.30 -21.17 26.25
CA ALA A 270 29.20 -22.22 25.75
C ALA A 270 29.93 -21.86 24.44
N LEU A 271 29.47 -20.85 23.69
CA LEU A 271 30.10 -20.38 22.45
C LEU A 271 31.07 -19.20 22.67
N ARG A 272 31.19 -18.69 23.90
CA ARG A 272 32.06 -17.58 24.27
C ARG A 272 33.49 -18.00 24.62
N THR A 273 33.77 -19.29 24.77
CA THR A 273 35.12 -19.80 25.05
C THR A 273 35.96 -19.82 23.77
N GLY A 274 36.51 -18.66 23.39
CA GLY A 274 37.45 -18.58 22.27
C GLY A 274 37.81 -17.18 21.76
N ILE A 275 37.32 -16.10 22.36
CA ILE A 275 37.60 -14.73 21.87
C ILE A 275 38.17 -13.90 23.03
N PRO A 276 39.44 -13.45 22.96
CA PRO A 276 39.97 -12.46 23.90
C PRO A 276 39.17 -11.16 23.79
N PRO A 277 38.88 -10.45 24.90
CA PRO A 277 38.18 -9.17 24.81
C PRO A 277 39.04 -8.17 24.04
N GLU A 278 38.50 -7.66 22.93
CA GLU A 278 39.07 -6.54 22.19
C GLU A 278 38.87 -5.27 23.04
N GLU A 279 39.98 -4.60 23.38
CA GLU A 279 39.96 -3.38 24.19
C GLU A 279 39.19 -2.25 23.49
N PRO A 280 38.32 -1.52 24.20
CA PRO A 280 37.65 -0.35 23.63
C PRO A 280 38.67 0.78 23.35
N PRO A 281 38.54 1.52 22.24
CA PRO A 281 39.45 2.62 21.95
C PRO A 281 39.26 3.76 22.96
N ALA A 282 40.38 4.33 23.40
CA ALA A 282 40.47 5.42 24.35
C ALA A 282 39.63 6.66 23.94
N PRO A 283 39.03 7.38 24.91
CA PRO A 283 38.30 8.60 24.61
C PRO A 283 39.28 9.73 24.25
N ALA A 284 39.03 10.39 23.12
CA ALA A 284 39.71 11.63 22.75
C ALA A 284 39.33 12.78 23.71
N PRO A 285 40.24 13.72 24.01
CA PRO A 285 39.99 14.79 24.96
C PRO A 285 38.98 15.80 24.41
N ALA A 286 38.02 16.19 25.26
CA ALA A 286 37.06 17.25 24.99
C ALA A 286 37.73 18.64 25.00
N PRO A 287 37.33 19.59 24.14
CA PRO A 287 37.73 20.99 24.28
C PRO A 287 36.95 21.68 25.42
N ALA A 288 37.63 22.61 26.08
CA ALA A 288 37.16 23.39 27.23
C ALA A 288 35.91 24.25 26.96
N PRO A 289 35.08 24.53 27.98
CA PRO A 289 33.92 25.40 27.85
C PRO A 289 34.33 26.89 27.87
N ALA A 290 33.80 27.67 26.92
CA ALA A 290 33.83 29.13 26.96
C ALA A 290 32.75 29.68 27.91
N PRO A 291 32.96 30.82 28.59
CA PRO A 291 32.05 31.34 29.59
C PRO A 291 30.78 31.95 28.95
N ALA A 292 29.63 31.68 29.58
CA ALA A 292 28.34 32.26 29.21
C ALA A 292 28.21 33.71 29.71
N PRO A 293 27.57 34.62 28.96
CA PRO A 293 27.12 35.88 29.51
C PRO A 293 25.80 35.70 30.27
N VAL A 294 25.78 36.23 31.49
CA VAL A 294 24.62 36.34 32.37
C VAL A 294 23.53 37.15 31.68
N THR A 295 22.40 36.53 31.36
CA THR A 295 21.21 37.25 30.89
C THR A 295 20.29 37.49 32.08
N VAL A 296 20.18 38.75 32.48
CA VAL A 296 19.28 39.23 33.53
C VAL A 296 17.83 38.91 33.13
N LEU A 297 17.15 38.09 33.94
CA LEU A 297 15.71 37.90 33.88
C LEU A 297 15.02 39.20 34.29
N LYS A 298 14.70 40.05 33.31
CA LYS A 298 13.60 41.01 33.47
C LYS A 298 12.31 40.27 33.16
N THR A 299 11.52 40.01 34.20
CA THR A 299 10.10 39.72 34.09
C THR A 299 9.41 40.91 33.44
N SER A 300 9.28 40.90 32.11
CA SER A 300 8.33 41.75 31.43
C SER A 300 6.98 41.04 31.43
N GLU A 301 6.04 41.59 32.18
CA GLU A 301 4.63 41.24 32.03
C GLU A 301 4.25 41.48 30.56
N ARG A 302 3.91 40.39 29.87
CA ARG A 302 3.52 40.41 28.46
C ARG A 302 2.16 41.11 28.33
N LYS A 303 2.16 42.43 28.19
CA LYS A 303 1.00 43.14 27.64
C LYS A 303 0.83 42.70 26.19
N GLU A 304 -0.12 41.80 25.94
CA GLU A 304 -0.47 41.39 24.58
C GLU A 304 -0.85 42.62 23.76
N SER A 305 -0.02 42.94 22.76
CA SER A 305 -0.30 44.00 21.80
C SER A 305 -1.60 43.70 21.05
N ILE A 306 -2.36 44.74 20.71
CA ILE A 306 -3.60 44.65 19.92
C ILE A 306 -3.37 43.81 18.64
N GLY A 307 -2.20 43.95 18.00
CA GLY A 307 -1.83 43.14 16.83
C GLY A 307 -1.72 41.64 17.13
N GLY A 308 -1.28 41.25 18.32
CA GLY A 308 -1.23 39.85 18.76
C GLY A 308 -2.64 39.25 18.91
N LYS A 309 -3.57 40.03 19.48
CA LYS A 309 -4.98 39.63 19.61
C LYS A 309 -5.67 39.51 18.25
N ILE A 310 -5.39 40.41 17.31
CA ILE A 310 -5.92 40.31 15.93
C ILE A 310 -5.42 39.04 15.26
N ALA A 311 -4.11 38.75 15.30
CA ALA A 311 -3.54 37.54 14.72
C ALA A 311 -4.12 36.26 15.36
N GLU A 312 -4.36 36.28 16.67
CA GLU A 312 -4.99 35.16 17.37
C GLU A 312 -6.46 34.97 16.95
N LEU A 313 -7.23 36.06 16.84
CA LEU A 313 -8.62 36.01 16.37
C LEU A 313 -8.70 35.49 14.94
N GLU A 314 -7.81 35.92 14.04
CA GLU A 314 -7.74 35.37 12.68
C GLU A 314 -7.43 33.88 12.67
N LEU A 315 -6.50 33.43 13.53
CA LEU A 315 -6.16 32.02 13.65
C LEU A 315 -7.34 31.19 14.15
N ARG A 316 -8.09 31.70 15.15
CA ARG A 316 -9.32 31.07 15.66
C ARG A 316 -10.37 30.96 14.56
N LEU A 317 -10.66 32.06 13.86
CA LEU A 317 -11.62 32.07 12.75
C LEU A 317 -11.25 31.07 11.65
N ARG A 318 -9.97 30.97 11.28
CA ARG A 318 -9.48 29.97 10.31
C ARG A 318 -9.67 28.54 10.83
N LYS A 319 -9.40 28.30 12.11
CA LYS A 319 -9.57 26.98 12.75
C LYS A 319 -11.05 26.58 12.78
N ASP A 320 -11.94 27.50 13.13
CA ASP A 320 -13.38 27.25 13.23
C ASP A 320 -13.98 26.95 11.85
N LYS A 321 -13.66 27.78 10.85
CA LYS A 321 -14.06 27.52 9.45
C LYS A 321 -13.55 26.17 8.94
N ARG A 322 -12.33 25.79 9.32
CA ARG A 322 -11.76 24.47 8.97
C ARG A 322 -12.51 23.34 9.66
N ASN A 323 -12.86 23.48 10.94
CA ASN A 323 -13.64 22.48 11.67
C ASN A 323 -15.01 22.27 11.03
N GLU A 324 -15.69 23.35 10.61
CA GLU A 324 -16.95 23.28 9.88
C GLU A 324 -16.82 22.48 8.57
N ILE A 325 -15.75 22.73 7.81
CA ILE A 325 -15.46 21.98 6.57
C ILE A 325 -15.22 20.50 6.87
N ILE A 326 -14.46 20.18 7.94
CA ILE A 326 -14.19 18.81 8.35
C ILE A 326 -15.49 18.09 8.72
N GLU A 327 -16.39 18.73 9.46
CA GLU A 327 -17.69 18.16 9.82
C GLU A 327 -18.52 17.85 8.57
N LYS A 328 -18.61 18.79 7.62
CA LYS A 328 -19.30 18.58 6.34
C LYS A 328 -18.70 17.40 5.56
N ILE A 329 -17.37 17.29 5.52
CA ILE A 329 -16.67 16.18 4.88
C ILE A 329 -17.02 14.84 5.55
N LEU A 330 -16.97 14.78 6.88
CA LEU A 330 -17.27 13.58 7.64
C LEU A 330 -18.73 13.16 7.48
N GLN A 331 -19.65 14.12 7.50
CA GLN A 331 -21.08 13.88 7.26
C GLN A 331 -21.31 13.35 5.83
N LYS A 332 -20.70 13.97 4.82
CA LYS A 332 -20.77 13.50 3.42
C LYS A 332 -20.23 12.07 3.29
N ASN A 333 -19.07 11.78 3.87
CA ASN A 333 -18.50 10.44 3.91
C ASN A 333 -19.43 9.42 4.59
N ALA A 334 -20.08 9.79 5.69
CA ALA A 334 -21.00 8.93 6.41
C ALA A 334 -22.24 8.57 5.57
N VAL A 335 -22.88 9.57 4.95
CA VAL A 335 -24.01 9.38 4.03
C VAL A 335 -23.62 8.47 2.87
N GLN A 336 -22.44 8.71 2.29
CA GLN A 336 -21.91 7.92 1.19
C GLN A 336 -21.67 6.45 1.60
N ARG A 337 -21.05 6.21 2.76
CA ARG A 337 -20.86 4.86 3.32
C ARG A 337 -22.18 4.14 3.58
N GLN A 338 -23.20 4.86 4.06
CA GLN A 338 -24.52 4.29 4.27
C GLN A 338 -25.22 3.92 2.94
N LYS A 339 -25.07 4.76 1.90
CA LYS A 339 -25.55 4.42 0.55
C LYS A 339 -24.85 3.17 0.02
N HIS A 340 -23.53 3.08 0.21
CA HIS A 340 -22.73 1.93 -0.23
C HIS A 340 -23.04 0.65 0.55
N SER A 341 -23.27 0.71 1.86
CA SER A 341 -23.62 -0.49 2.65
C SER A 341 -24.98 -1.07 2.25
N ARG A 342 -25.95 -0.22 1.90
CA ARG A 342 -27.24 -0.65 1.35
C ARG A 342 -27.09 -1.35 0.00
N LEU A 343 -26.23 -0.81 -0.87
CA LEU A 343 -25.92 -1.40 -2.19
C LEU A 343 -25.16 -2.73 -2.06
N SER A 344 -24.14 -2.80 -1.20
CA SER A 344 -23.31 -4.00 -1.04
C SER A 344 -24.03 -5.11 -0.29
N GLY A 345 -24.93 -4.79 0.64
CA GLY A 345 -25.77 -5.77 1.33
C GLY A 345 -26.66 -6.61 0.39
N TRP A 346 -26.97 -6.09 -0.80
CA TRP A 346 -27.75 -6.82 -1.81
C TRP A 346 -26.90 -7.77 -2.66
N ILE A 347 -25.57 -7.59 -2.72
CA ILE A 347 -24.68 -8.39 -3.59
C ILE A 347 -24.73 -9.89 -3.24
N PRO A 348 -24.69 -10.32 -1.97
CA PRO A 348 -24.84 -11.74 -1.62
C PRO A 348 -26.20 -12.32 -2.04
N PHE A 349 -27.27 -11.52 -1.94
CA PHE A 349 -28.61 -11.91 -2.37
C PHE A 349 -28.68 -12.06 -3.89
N LEU A 350 -28.16 -11.09 -4.64
CA LEU A 350 -28.05 -11.14 -6.09
C LEU A 350 -27.24 -12.34 -6.57
N ARG A 351 -26.13 -12.66 -5.89
CA ARG A 351 -25.30 -13.82 -6.21
C ARG A 351 -26.06 -15.14 -6.00
N ARG A 352 -26.72 -15.30 -4.86
CA ARG A 352 -27.60 -16.46 -4.59
C ARG A 352 -28.76 -16.54 -5.59
N PHE A 353 -29.33 -15.41 -5.96
CA PHE A 353 -30.42 -15.36 -6.93
C PHE A 353 -29.95 -15.74 -8.34
N ILE A 354 -28.75 -15.32 -8.76
CA ILE A 354 -28.14 -15.73 -10.03
C ILE A 354 -27.84 -17.23 -10.03
N GLU A 355 -27.30 -17.77 -8.94
CA GLU A 355 -27.05 -19.21 -8.78
C GLU A 355 -28.36 -20.01 -8.80
N LEU A 356 -29.40 -19.51 -8.12
CA LEU A 356 -30.74 -20.07 -8.14
C LEU A 356 -31.30 -20.09 -9.58
N LEU A 357 -31.26 -18.97 -10.29
CA LEU A 357 -31.74 -18.91 -11.68
C LEU A 357 -30.98 -19.87 -12.59
N ARG A 358 -29.66 -20.01 -12.40
CA ARG A 358 -28.84 -20.98 -13.13
C ARG A 358 -29.28 -22.42 -12.84
N SER A 359 -29.63 -22.74 -11.60
CA SER A 359 -30.19 -24.06 -11.24
C SER A 359 -31.53 -24.36 -11.93
N TYR A 360 -32.30 -23.33 -12.27
CA TYR A 360 -33.54 -23.42 -13.06
C TYR A 360 -33.33 -23.23 -14.57
N GLY A 361 -32.09 -23.22 -15.07
CA GLY A 361 -31.80 -23.02 -16.49
C GLY A 361 -32.11 -21.62 -17.03
N LYS A 362 -32.31 -20.62 -16.16
CA LYS A 362 -32.62 -19.23 -16.53
C LYS A 362 -31.39 -18.32 -16.31
N SER A 363 -31.26 -17.27 -17.13
CA SER A 363 -30.20 -16.26 -17.00
C SER A 363 -30.78 -14.85 -17.13
N ILE A 364 -30.26 -13.90 -16.33
CA ILE A 364 -30.65 -12.47 -16.35
C ILE A 364 -29.84 -11.70 -17.41
N LEU A 365 -28.68 -12.21 -17.83
CA LEU A 365 -27.86 -11.54 -18.83
C LEU A 365 -28.56 -11.62 -20.20
N HIS A 366 -28.68 -10.46 -20.87
CA HIS A 366 -29.12 -10.41 -22.26
C HIS A 366 -28.30 -11.41 -23.08
N LYS A 367 -29.00 -12.35 -23.72
CA LYS A 367 -28.42 -13.37 -24.58
C LYS A 367 -27.64 -12.67 -25.71
N THR A 368 -26.32 -12.85 -25.77
CA THR A 368 -25.69 -13.13 -27.06
C THR A 368 -26.12 -14.54 -27.44
N PRO A 369 -26.83 -14.74 -28.57
CA PRO A 369 -27.28 -16.07 -28.95
C PRO A 369 -26.09 -16.84 -29.51
N THR A 370 -25.36 -17.54 -28.65
CA THR A 370 -24.51 -18.65 -29.08
C THR A 370 -25.28 -19.95 -28.91
N ASN A 371 -25.64 -20.52 -30.07
CA ASN A 371 -25.96 -21.92 -30.34
C ASN A 371 -27.21 -22.50 -29.65
N PHE A 372 -28.38 -22.19 -30.19
CA PHE A 372 -29.52 -23.10 -30.16
C PHE A 372 -29.88 -23.44 -31.62
N SER A 373 -29.91 -24.72 -31.96
CA SER A 373 -30.15 -25.18 -33.34
C SER A 373 -31.62 -25.08 -33.77
N GLU A 374 -32.56 -25.02 -32.83
CA GLU A 374 -33.97 -24.73 -33.12
C GLU A 374 -34.63 -23.98 -31.96
N VAL A 375 -35.34 -22.90 -32.29
CA VAL A 375 -36.11 -22.09 -31.34
C VAL A 375 -37.59 -22.20 -31.71
N TYR A 376 -38.34 -22.98 -30.93
CA TYR A 376 -39.75 -23.26 -31.21
C TYR A 376 -40.70 -22.10 -30.84
N SER A 377 -40.31 -21.22 -29.91
CA SER A 377 -41.01 -19.95 -29.68
C SER A 377 -40.15 -18.96 -28.89
N THR A 378 -40.37 -17.67 -29.14
CA THR A 378 -39.83 -16.56 -28.34
C THR A 378 -40.98 -15.71 -27.83
N HIS A 379 -41.01 -15.49 -26.51
CA HIS A 379 -41.92 -14.51 -25.91
C HIS A 379 -41.13 -13.30 -25.44
N HIS A 380 -41.38 -12.16 -26.08
CA HIS A 380 -40.87 -10.87 -25.64
C HIS A 380 -41.66 -10.39 -24.42
N LEU A 381 -40.98 -10.23 -23.30
CA LEU A 381 -41.53 -9.49 -22.16
C LEU A 381 -41.60 -8.00 -22.53
N LYS A 382 -42.75 -7.54 -23.01
CA LYS A 382 -43.03 -6.10 -23.16
C LYS A 382 -43.05 -5.45 -21.76
N PRO A 383 -42.32 -4.35 -21.51
CA PRO A 383 -42.51 -3.58 -20.30
C PRO A 383 -43.70 -2.64 -20.50
N ALA A 384 -44.84 -2.98 -19.92
CA ALA A 384 -45.92 -2.01 -19.68
C ALA A 384 -46.11 -1.88 -18.17
N ARG A 385 -45.24 -1.11 -17.51
CA ARG A 385 -45.57 -0.53 -16.19
C ARG A 385 -46.06 0.89 -16.43
N LYS A 386 -47.39 1.06 -16.44
CA LYS A 386 -48.01 2.37 -16.24
C LYS A 386 -47.80 2.75 -14.77
N ILE A 387 -46.98 3.76 -14.52
CA ILE A 387 -46.97 4.48 -13.24
C ILE A 387 -48.19 5.41 -13.30
N ARG A 388 -49.17 5.21 -12.42
CA ARG A 388 -50.17 6.24 -12.13
C ARG A 388 -49.52 7.22 -11.15
N LEU A 389 -49.57 8.50 -11.52
CA LEU A 389 -49.16 9.66 -10.73
C LEU A 389 -49.86 9.69 -9.38
#